data_AF-C2CHI8-F1
#
_entry.id   AF-C2CHI8-F1
#
_cell.length_a   1.000
_cell.length_b   1.000
_cell.length_c   1.000
_cell.angle_alpha   90.00
_cell.angle_beta   90.00
_cell.angle_gamma   90.00
#
_symmetry.space_group_name_H-M   'P 1'
#
loop_
_entity.id
_entity.type
_entity.pdbx_description
1 polymer ?
#
loop_
_entity_poly.entity_id
_entity_poly.type
_entity_poly.pdbx_seq_one_letter_code
_entity_poly.pdbx_strand_id
1 'polypeptide(L)'
;MGCKRFLDKEIMEDFINTNFNSISDFCRKLGVSRSHFDGMIKREISCGIKTRGKLTNLLNDYEVNLEDVLEPLPIIMGDKSFKEIQVSDKDGNLIVSINSCNEISDKNFKVEYIPFD
;
A
#
# COMPACT_ATOMS: atom_id res chain seq x y z
N MET A 1 -4.00 17.06 11.22
CA MET A 1 -4.91 16.15 10.49
C MET A 1 -4.05 15.04 9.91
N GLY A 2 -4.27 13.78 10.30
CA GLY A 2 -3.55 12.66 9.69
C GLY A 2 -4.02 12.45 8.26
N CYS A 3 -3.10 12.15 7.33
CA CYS A 3 -3.46 11.71 5.98
C CYS A 3 -4.35 10.47 6.07
N LYS A 4 -5.42 10.41 5.30
CA LYS A 4 -6.28 9.22 5.23
C LYS A 4 -5.46 8.08 4.65
N ARG A 5 -5.39 6.95 5.34
CA ARG A 5 -4.73 5.72 4.88
C ARG A 5 -5.79 4.72 4.44
N PHE A 6 -5.49 3.94 3.41
CA PHE A 6 -6.34 2.87 2.89
C PHE A 6 -5.51 1.60 2.74
N LEU A 7 -6.19 0.46 2.62
CA LEU A 7 -5.51 -0.81 2.39
C LEU A 7 -5.13 -0.91 0.91
N ASP A 8 -3.93 -1.40 0.63
CA ASP A 8 -3.59 -1.81 -0.74
C ASP A 8 -4.37 -3.08 -1.07
N LYS A 9 -5.16 -3.02 -2.16
CA LYS A 9 -6.05 -4.11 -2.53
C LYS A 9 -5.29 -5.38 -2.87
N GLU A 10 -4.31 -5.28 -3.75
CA GLU A 10 -3.64 -6.45 -4.32
C GLU A 10 -2.82 -7.15 -3.24
N ILE A 11 -2.09 -6.35 -2.44
CA ILE A 11 -1.28 -6.88 -1.35
C ILE A 11 -2.17 -7.55 -0.28
N MET A 12 -3.30 -6.93 0.08
CA MET A 12 -4.21 -7.53 1.06
C MET A 12 -4.89 -8.80 0.54
N GLU A 13 -5.28 -8.84 -0.73
CA GLU A 13 -5.86 -10.03 -1.34
C GLU A 13 -4.86 -11.19 -1.34
N ASP A 14 -3.60 -10.93 -1.72
CA ASP A 14 -2.53 -11.93 -1.69
C ASP A 14 -2.21 -12.41 -0.27
N PHE A 15 -2.09 -11.47 0.68
CA PHE A 15 -1.86 -11.80 2.09
C PHE A 15 -2.98 -12.69 2.66
N ILE A 16 -4.25 -12.35 2.38
CA ILE A 16 -5.40 -13.11 2.85
C ILE A 16 -5.44 -14.49 2.21
N ASN A 17 -5.25 -14.59 0.91
CA ASN A 17 -5.27 -15.87 0.19
C ASN A 17 -4.15 -16.82 0.65
N THR A 18 -3.01 -16.27 1.07
CA THR A 18 -1.86 -17.05 1.54
C THR A 18 -2.05 -17.54 2.98
N ASN A 19 -2.63 -16.70 3.86
CA ASN A 19 -2.58 -16.93 5.31
C ASN A 19 -3.93 -17.27 5.95
N PHE A 20 -5.04 -17.11 5.23
CA PHE A 20 -6.40 -17.28 5.76
C PHE A 20 -7.26 -18.11 4.80
N ASN A 21 -8.28 -18.77 5.36
CA ASN A 21 -9.18 -19.59 4.55
C ASN A 21 -10.12 -18.75 3.66
N SER A 22 -10.39 -17.50 4.08
CA SER A 22 -11.23 -16.56 3.36
C SER A 22 -11.09 -15.15 3.94
N ILE A 23 -11.55 -14.14 3.19
CA ILE A 23 -11.66 -12.77 3.70
C ILE A 23 -12.57 -12.69 4.94
N SER A 24 -13.62 -13.53 5.04
CA SER A 24 -14.49 -13.56 6.22
C SER A 24 -13.76 -14.07 7.47
N ASP A 25 -12.87 -15.06 7.31
CA ASP A 25 -12.01 -15.55 8.39
C ASP A 25 -11.01 -14.48 8.84
N PHE A 26 -10.40 -13.79 7.88
CA PHE A 26 -9.56 -12.63 8.15
C PHE A 26 -10.32 -11.53 8.92
N CYS A 27 -11.50 -11.13 8.45
CA CYS A 27 -12.32 -10.11 9.10
C CYS A 27 -12.69 -10.49 10.53
N ARG A 28 -13.01 -11.78 10.76
CA ARG A 28 -13.28 -12.32 12.10
C ARG A 28 -12.07 -12.22 13.01
N LYS A 29 -10.89 -12.63 12.55
CA LYS A 29 -9.62 -12.52 13.32
C LYS A 29 -9.24 -11.06 13.59
N LEU A 30 -9.39 -10.18 12.59
CA LEU A 30 -9.12 -8.75 12.73
C LEU A 30 -10.15 -8.03 13.63
N GLY A 31 -11.35 -8.61 13.79
CA GLY A 31 -12.44 -8.02 14.56
C GLY A 31 -13.06 -6.80 13.86
N VAL A 32 -13.31 -6.91 12.55
CA VAL A 32 -14.03 -5.92 11.73
C VAL A 32 -15.13 -6.61 10.92
N SER A 33 -16.17 -5.87 10.54
CA SER A 33 -17.17 -6.42 9.62
C SER A 33 -16.61 -6.50 8.19
N ARG A 34 -17.16 -7.41 7.38
CA ARG A 34 -16.81 -7.52 5.97
C ARG A 34 -17.02 -6.22 5.20
N SER A 35 -18.14 -5.54 5.45
CA SER A 35 -18.44 -4.24 4.84
C SER A 35 -17.41 -3.15 5.19
N HIS A 36 -16.90 -3.17 6.43
CA HIS A 36 -15.87 -2.21 6.85
C HIS A 36 -14.56 -2.50 6.12
N PHE A 37 -14.17 -3.77 6.01
CA PHE A 37 -13.01 -4.19 5.24
C PHE A 37 -13.12 -3.82 3.75
N ASP A 38 -14.24 -4.15 3.12
CA ASP A 38 -14.48 -3.83 1.71
C ASP A 38 -14.43 -2.31 1.47
N GLY A 39 -14.96 -1.52 2.42
CA GLY A 39 -14.85 -0.06 2.36
C GLY A 39 -13.40 0.45 2.46
N MET A 40 -12.53 -0.23 3.22
CA MET A 40 -11.10 0.12 3.30
C MET A 40 -10.35 -0.18 2.01
N ILE A 41 -10.68 -1.28 1.35
CA ILE A 41 -10.11 -1.68 0.04
C ILE A 41 -10.61 -0.75 -1.08
N LYS A 42 -11.87 -0.33 -1.03
CA LYS A 42 -12.48 0.56 -2.03
C LYS A 42 -12.22 2.05 -1.81
N ARG A 43 -11.43 2.39 -0.79
CA ARG A 43 -11.12 3.78 -0.40
C ARG A 43 -12.33 4.59 0.08
N GLU A 44 -13.40 3.92 0.48
CA GLU A 44 -14.62 4.51 1.03
C GLU A 44 -14.50 4.76 2.54
N ILE A 45 -13.72 3.91 3.23
CA ILE A 45 -13.47 3.97 4.67
C ILE A 45 -11.97 4.03 4.91
N SER A 46 -11.48 5.03 5.65
CA SER A 46 -10.06 5.10 5.98
C SER A 46 -9.67 4.13 7.09
N CYS A 47 -8.47 3.57 7.02
CA CYS A 47 -7.79 2.84 8.09
C CYS A 47 -7.46 3.78 9.26
N GLY A 48 -8.44 3.96 10.16
CA GLY A 48 -8.27 4.75 11.37
C GLY A 48 -7.24 4.15 12.34
N ILE A 49 -6.83 4.92 13.34
CA ILE A 49 -5.83 4.52 14.34
C ILE A 49 -6.19 3.17 15.00
N LYS A 50 -7.46 2.98 15.38
CA LYS A 50 -7.92 1.72 16.00
C LYS A 50 -7.79 0.53 15.05
N THR A 51 -8.16 0.69 13.78
CA THR A 51 -8.06 -0.38 12.78
C THR A 51 -6.61 -0.69 12.46
N ARG A 52 -5.75 0.33 12.35
CA ARG A 52 -4.30 0.15 12.19
C ARG A 52 -3.69 -0.61 13.36
N GLY A 53 -4.06 -0.29 14.61
CA GLY A 53 -3.59 -1.05 15.77
C GLY A 53 -4.02 -2.52 15.75
N LYS A 54 -5.27 -2.80 15.34
CA LYS A 54 -5.75 -4.19 15.15
C LYS A 54 -4.97 -4.92 14.04
N LEU A 55 -4.72 -4.24 12.92
CA LEU A 55 -3.95 -4.78 11.80
C LEU A 55 -2.51 -5.07 12.23
N THR A 56 -1.81 -4.11 12.83
CA THR A 56 -0.44 -4.31 13.33
C THR A 56 -0.35 -5.53 14.25
N ASN A 57 -1.26 -5.66 15.21
CA ASN A 57 -1.26 -6.81 16.10
C ASN A 57 -1.46 -8.14 15.36
N LEU A 58 -2.39 -8.18 14.40
CA LEU A 58 -2.65 -9.38 13.61
C LEU A 58 -1.50 -9.72 12.66
N LEU A 59 -0.88 -8.72 12.04
CA LEU A 59 0.19 -8.87 11.05
C LEU A 59 1.51 -9.30 11.70
N ASN A 60 1.76 -8.91 12.95
CA ASN A 60 2.93 -9.34 13.71
C ASN A 60 3.02 -10.87 13.82
N ASP A 61 1.88 -11.58 13.87
CA ASP A 61 1.85 -13.05 13.89
C ASP A 61 2.40 -13.68 12.60
N TYR A 62 2.55 -12.89 11.53
CA TYR A 62 3.02 -13.31 10.21
C TYR A 62 4.29 -12.56 9.78
N GLU A 63 4.94 -11.81 10.69
CA GLU A 63 6.13 -11.00 10.40
C GLU A 63 5.93 -9.96 9.26
N VAL A 64 4.70 -9.49 9.07
CA VAL A 64 4.35 -8.49 8.04
C VAL A 64 4.29 -7.08 8.64
N ASN A 65 4.90 -6.09 8.00
CA ASN A 65 4.79 -4.70 8.43
C ASN A 65 3.43 -4.10 8.01
N LEU A 66 2.83 -3.27 8.87
CA LEU A 66 1.60 -2.55 8.54
C LEU A 66 1.77 -1.68 7.27
N GLU A 67 2.92 -1.04 7.09
CA GLU A 67 3.13 -0.15 5.95
C GLU A 67 3.17 -0.91 4.61
N ASP A 68 3.50 -2.20 4.62
CA ASP A 68 3.52 -3.03 3.41
C ASP A 68 2.11 -3.31 2.88
N VAL A 69 1.08 -3.27 3.74
CA VAL A 69 -0.31 -3.57 3.36
C VAL A 69 -1.19 -2.32 3.18
N LEU A 70 -0.63 -1.14 3.42
CA LEU A 70 -1.32 0.14 3.21
C LEU A 70 -0.97 0.70 1.85
N GLU A 71 -1.90 1.47 1.26
CA GLU A 71 -1.57 2.26 0.08
C GLU A 71 -0.35 3.15 0.38
N PRO A 72 0.62 3.22 -0.56
CA PRO A 72 1.78 4.10 -0.43
C PRO A 72 1.31 5.55 -0.26
N LEU A 73 2.03 6.31 0.57
CA LEU A 73 1.77 7.74 0.69
C LEU A 73 2.00 8.44 -0.67
N PRO A 74 1.24 9.48 -0.99
CA PRO A 74 1.46 10.20 -2.23
C PRO A 74 2.84 10.87 -2.22
N ILE A 75 3.52 10.83 -3.35
CA ILE A 75 4.70 11.66 -3.62
C ILE A 75 4.21 13.10 -3.78
N ILE A 76 4.76 14.02 -2.99
CA ILE A 76 4.43 15.44 -3.06
C ILE A 76 5.52 16.16 -3.85
N MET A 77 5.14 16.82 -4.95
CA MET A 77 6.03 17.67 -5.75
C MET A 77 5.36 19.02 -5.99
N GLY A 78 5.84 20.04 -5.28
CA GLY A 78 5.18 21.35 -5.24
C GLY A 78 3.79 21.26 -4.60
N ASP A 79 2.79 21.75 -5.32
CA ASP A 79 1.36 21.72 -4.93
C ASP A 79 0.62 20.46 -5.43
N LYS A 80 1.33 19.52 -6.07
CA LYS A 80 0.75 18.31 -6.67
C LYS A 80 1.08 17.06 -5.88
N SER A 81 0.14 16.12 -5.89
CA SER A 81 0.25 14.80 -5.26
C SER A 81 0.16 13.70 -6.31
N PHE A 82 1.11 12.77 -6.30
CA PHE A 82 1.21 11.69 -7.27
C PHE A 82 1.22 10.34 -6.54
N LYS A 83 0.55 9.33 -7.09
CA LYS A 83 0.65 7.94 -6.58
C LYS A 83 2.02 7.34 -6.92
N GLU A 84 2.50 7.65 -8.12
CA GLU A 84 3.67 7.03 -8.72
C GLU A 84 4.25 7.96 -9.79
N ILE A 85 5.56 7.93 -9.96
CA ILE A 85 6.28 8.53 -11.07
C ILE A 85 6.68 7.38 -12.01
N GLN A 86 6.20 7.44 -13.25
CA GLN A 86 6.59 6.49 -14.29
C GLN A 86 7.37 7.22 -15.37
N VAL A 87 8.49 6.62 -15.78
CA VAL A 87 9.26 7.05 -16.94
C VAL A 87 9.28 5.87 -17.91
N SER A 88 8.85 6.13 -19.14
CA SER A 88 8.88 5.16 -20.24
C SER A 88 9.67 5.73 -21.41
N ASP A 89 10.18 4.85 -22.27
CA ASP A 89 10.75 5.26 -23.55
C ASP A 89 9.66 5.75 -24.53
N LYS A 90 10.07 6.11 -25.76
CA LYS A 90 9.15 6.59 -26.80
C LYS A 90 8.18 5.52 -27.31
N ASP A 91 8.52 4.25 -27.12
CA ASP A 91 7.74 3.10 -27.56
C ASP A 91 6.79 2.60 -26.45
N GLY A 92 6.85 3.24 -25.26
CA GLY A 92 6.00 2.93 -24.11
C GLY A 92 6.57 1.88 -23.17
N ASN A 93 7.81 1.41 -23.38
CA ASN A 93 8.44 0.47 -22.47
C ASN A 93 8.82 1.18 -21.17
N LEU A 94 8.44 0.60 -20.03
CA LEU A 94 8.74 1.15 -18.71
C LEU A 94 10.25 1.12 -18.46
N ILE A 95 10.83 2.28 -18.19
CA ILE A 95 12.23 2.44 -17.76
C ILE A 95 12.31 2.42 -16.24
N VAL A 96 11.46 3.19 -15.56
CA VAL A 96 11.40 3.19 -14.09
C VAL A 96 10.00 3.53 -13.60
N SER A 97 9.59 2.87 -12.52
CA SER A 97 8.41 3.17 -11.71
C SER A 97 8.84 3.44 -10.27
N ILE A 98 8.51 4.63 -9.75
CA ILE A 98 8.84 5.04 -8.38
C ILE A 98 7.55 5.41 -7.65
N ASN A 99 7.26 4.73 -6.56
CA ASN A 99 6.25 5.16 -5.59
C ASN A 99 6.94 5.53 -4.26
N SER A 100 6.17 5.86 -3.21
CA SER A 100 6.78 6.27 -1.94
C SER A 100 7.41 5.15 -1.12
N CYS A 101 7.22 3.90 -1.53
CA CYS A 101 7.71 2.72 -0.80
C CYS A 101 8.74 1.93 -1.61
N ASN A 102 8.70 1.97 -2.94
CA ASN A 102 9.49 1.09 -3.78
C ASN A 102 9.89 1.73 -5.13
N GLU A 103 10.92 1.14 -5.74
CA GLU A 103 11.40 1.42 -7.08
C GLU A 103 11.44 0.13 -7.90
N ILE A 104 10.97 0.20 -9.15
CA ILE A 104 11.19 -0.84 -10.17
C ILE A 104 11.90 -0.17 -11.34
N SER A 105 13.12 -0.58 -11.65
CA SER A 105 13.93 0.02 -12.73
C SER A 105 14.47 -1.01 -13.71
N ASP A 106 14.58 -0.60 -14.97
CA ASP A 106 15.28 -1.35 -16.01
C ASP A 106 16.78 -1.41 -15.71
N LYS A 107 17.37 -2.60 -15.83
CA LYS A 107 18.76 -2.88 -15.44
C LYS A 107 19.81 -2.10 -16.22
N ASN A 108 19.46 -1.55 -17.37
CA ASN A 108 20.37 -0.75 -18.20
C ASN A 108 20.44 0.71 -17.75
N PHE A 109 19.58 1.12 -16.82
CA PHE A 109 19.52 2.48 -16.29
C PHE A 109 19.81 2.49 -14.79
N LYS A 110 20.32 3.62 -14.30
CA LYS A 110 20.55 3.84 -12.88
C LYS A 110 19.62 4.95 -12.40
N VAL A 111 18.91 4.70 -11.31
CA VAL A 111 18.12 5.71 -10.60
C VAL A 111 18.95 6.19 -9.41
N GLU A 112 19.06 7.51 -9.26
CA GLU A 112 19.79 8.14 -8.16
C GLU A 112 18.88 9.16 -7.47
N TYR A 113 18.76 9.03 -6.15
CA TYR A 113 18.02 9.96 -5.31
C TYR A 113 19.00 10.96 -4.70
N ILE A 114 18.96 12.21 -5.16
CA ILE A 114 19.77 13.29 -4.61
C ILE A 114 18.90 14.06 -3.61
N PRO A 115 19.14 13.93 -2.28
CA PRO A 115 18.40 14.68 -1.29
C PRO A 115 18.73 16.18 -1.39
N PHE A 116 17.81 17.03 -0.89
CA PHE A 116 17.95 18.50 -0.94
C PHE A 116 18.90 19.09 0.13
N ASP A 117 19.49 18.24 0.98
CA ASP A 117 20.11 18.56 2.28
C ASP A 117 19.11 18.94 3.40
#